data_AF-E6J2Y9-F1
#
_entry.id   AF-E6J2Y9-F1
#
_cell.length_a   1.000
_cell.length_b   1.000
_cell.length_c   1.000
_cell.angle_alpha   90.00
_cell.angle_beta   90.00
_cell.angle_gamma   90.00
#
_symmetry.space_group_name_H-M   'P 1'
#
loop_
_entity.id
_entity.type
_entity.pdbx_description
1 polymer ?
#
loop_
_entity_poly.entity_id
_entity_poly.type
_entity_poly.pdbx_seq_one_letter_code
_entity_poly.pdbx_strand_id
1 'polypeptide(L)'
;VADNIKGSTDVPASFLQNANHPGPFTAGVNEVIPYELFGGDGMLTRLLLKSSNGAPWSDNGTAKHAGLLPFANIPKGKYFYQVSLNGNVAGKQGKALLDQLKANGTHSYTATVTVYGATKDGKADLNNVIATRQVNLNLNGTTTADQVKKSVADNIKDKIDVPASYLTNAVYPGPFTAGVNQVIPYELFGGDGMLTRLLLKSSDGAPWSDNGKANHAGLLPLVGLEKGKYFYQVALNGNTTGKENQALLDQLKANGTHSYKATVTVYGATKDGKADLNNVIATKSVTINLKAEKKADSNGQSQQDQNGQAQNQGKKADHDGSKHSNKGGTPSATTSKGGQARASKKSLPNTGQKSSLALTVLGLLGLSAAAILALVGMKRREKK
;
A
#
# COMPACT_ATOMS: atom_id res chain seq x y z
N VAL A 1 18.74 -24.88 20.83
CA VAL A 1 18.21 -24.36 19.53
C VAL A 1 16.95 -23.52 19.72
N ALA A 2 15.87 -24.07 20.31
CA ALA A 2 14.61 -23.37 20.49
C ALA A 2 14.72 -22.02 21.24
N ASP A 3 15.64 -21.94 22.21
CA ASP A 3 15.78 -20.77 23.09
C ASP A 3 16.48 -19.58 22.42
N ASN A 4 17.30 -19.81 21.40
CA ASN A 4 18.16 -18.79 20.82
C ASN A 4 17.83 -18.46 19.36
N ILE A 5 17.07 -19.32 18.68
CA ILE A 5 16.53 -19.05 17.34
C ILE A 5 15.09 -18.55 17.47
N LYS A 6 14.71 -17.57 16.64
CA LYS A 6 13.36 -16.99 16.58
C LYS A 6 12.32 -18.02 16.09
N GLY A 7 11.04 -17.72 16.27
CA GLY A 7 9.93 -18.47 15.63
C GLY A 7 9.48 -17.86 14.29
N SER A 8 9.75 -16.56 14.11
CA SER A 8 9.53 -15.82 12.87
C SER A 8 10.60 -14.73 12.75
N THR A 9 11.00 -14.36 11.54
CA THR A 9 11.77 -13.14 11.30
C THR A 9 11.42 -12.53 9.94
N ASP A 10 11.39 -11.21 9.90
CA ASP A 10 11.29 -10.44 8.68
C ASP A 10 12.71 -10.07 8.19
N VAL A 11 12.93 -10.18 6.89
CA VAL A 11 14.18 -9.78 6.22
C VAL A 11 13.92 -8.44 5.52
N PRO A 12 14.68 -7.37 5.82
CA PRO A 12 14.58 -6.10 5.10
C PRO A 12 14.87 -6.24 3.60
N ALA A 13 14.12 -5.52 2.77
CA ALA A 13 14.26 -5.60 1.30
C ALA A 13 15.65 -5.19 0.80
N SER A 14 16.28 -4.22 1.45
CA SER A 14 17.66 -3.81 1.17
C SER A 14 18.66 -4.95 1.32
N PHE A 15 18.47 -5.88 2.26
CA PHE A 15 19.41 -6.97 2.49
C PHE A 15 19.42 -7.97 1.33
N LEU A 16 18.23 -8.29 0.78
CA LEU A 16 18.13 -9.11 -0.42
C LEU A 16 18.59 -8.35 -1.66
N GLN A 17 18.25 -7.07 -1.79
CA GLN A 17 18.64 -6.20 -2.89
C GLN A 17 20.17 -6.09 -3.03
N ASN A 18 20.85 -5.82 -1.92
CA ASN A 18 22.29 -5.55 -1.84
C ASN A 18 23.14 -6.83 -1.73
N ALA A 19 22.54 -7.99 -1.44
CA ALA A 19 23.21 -9.29 -1.51
C ALA A 19 23.67 -9.60 -2.95
N ASN A 20 24.91 -10.03 -3.10
CA ASN A 20 25.52 -10.37 -4.39
C ASN A 20 26.13 -11.78 -4.33
N HIS A 21 26.55 -12.28 -5.50
CA HIS A 21 27.32 -13.53 -5.58
C HIS A 21 28.62 -13.29 -6.35
N PRO A 22 29.80 -13.67 -5.82
CA PRO A 22 30.00 -14.32 -4.52
C PRO A 22 29.67 -13.40 -3.32
N GLY A 23 29.17 -14.00 -2.24
CA GLY A 23 28.69 -13.26 -1.07
C GLY A 23 28.08 -14.16 0.01
N PRO A 24 27.99 -13.71 1.26
CA PRO A 24 27.59 -14.53 2.41
C PRO A 24 26.08 -14.77 2.53
N PHE A 25 25.23 -14.01 1.83
CA PHE A 25 23.78 -13.99 2.10
C PHE A 25 23.11 -15.37 2.12
N THR A 26 23.49 -16.26 1.19
CA THR A 26 22.93 -17.62 1.08
C THR A 26 23.73 -18.70 1.80
N ALA A 27 24.83 -18.38 2.48
CA ALA A 27 25.69 -19.37 3.13
C ALA A 27 24.94 -20.15 4.23
N GLY A 28 25.11 -21.48 4.27
CA GLY A 28 24.38 -22.35 5.21
C GLY A 28 22.87 -22.49 4.93
N VAL A 29 22.39 -21.97 3.79
CA VAL A 29 21.00 -22.15 3.32
C VAL A 29 20.99 -23.22 2.23
N ASN A 30 20.23 -24.30 2.47
CA ASN A 30 20.30 -25.58 1.75
C ASN A 30 21.71 -26.23 1.71
N GLU A 31 22.70 -25.67 2.43
CA GLU A 31 24.09 -26.12 2.53
C GLU A 31 24.39 -26.52 3.97
N VAL A 32 25.24 -27.55 4.19
CA VAL A 32 25.62 -28.02 5.52
C VAL A 32 26.99 -27.44 5.89
N ILE A 33 27.05 -26.53 6.86
CA ILE A 33 28.30 -25.86 7.29
C ILE A 33 28.50 -25.89 8.82
N PRO A 34 29.71 -25.62 9.36
CA PRO A 34 29.97 -25.64 10.80
C PRO A 34 29.08 -24.68 11.60
N TYR A 35 28.60 -25.11 12.77
CA TYR A 35 27.60 -24.38 13.55
C TYR A 35 28.14 -23.10 14.22
N GLU A 36 29.45 -23.01 14.44
CA GLU A 36 30.12 -21.78 14.85
C GLU A 36 30.02 -20.65 13.82
N LEU A 37 29.67 -20.94 12.55
CA LEU A 37 29.49 -19.95 11.49
C LEU A 37 28.03 -19.47 11.33
N PHE A 38 27.10 -19.95 12.17
CA PHE A 38 25.66 -19.76 11.97
C PHE A 38 25.22 -18.30 11.79
N GLY A 39 25.79 -17.37 12.57
CA GLY A 39 25.46 -15.95 12.52
C GLY A 39 26.54 -15.07 11.90
N GLY A 40 27.31 -15.57 10.94
CA GLY A 40 28.30 -14.78 10.21
C GLY A 40 27.69 -13.53 9.56
N ASP A 41 28.52 -12.51 9.35
CA ASP A 41 28.06 -11.21 8.91
C ASP A 41 27.53 -11.22 7.46
N GLY A 42 26.45 -10.47 7.22
CA GLY A 42 25.71 -10.47 5.95
C GLY A 42 24.98 -11.78 5.59
N MET A 43 24.95 -12.80 6.46
CA MET A 43 24.26 -14.09 6.22
C MET A 43 22.77 -14.03 6.57
N LEU A 44 21.89 -14.63 5.74
CA LEU A 44 20.46 -14.76 6.03
C LEU A 44 20.18 -15.52 7.34
N THR A 45 21.03 -16.51 7.66
CA THR A 45 20.95 -17.35 8.87
C THR A 45 21.18 -16.54 10.15
N ARG A 46 21.98 -15.47 10.11
CA ARG A 46 22.20 -14.52 11.23
C ARG A 46 20.89 -13.93 11.72
N LEU A 47 19.96 -13.62 10.81
CA LEU A 47 18.67 -13.00 11.14
C LEU A 47 17.73 -13.94 11.91
N LEU A 48 17.95 -15.26 11.83
CA LEU A 48 17.17 -16.24 12.57
C LEU A 48 17.49 -16.23 14.08
N LEU A 49 18.63 -15.67 14.50
CA LEU A 49 19.02 -15.59 15.91
C LEU A 49 18.24 -14.49 16.65
N LYS A 50 17.82 -14.75 17.89
CA LYS A 50 17.24 -13.73 18.77
C LYS A 50 18.23 -12.59 19.06
N SER A 51 19.51 -12.91 19.16
CA SER A 51 20.61 -11.94 19.31
C SER A 51 20.87 -11.05 18.08
N SER A 52 20.20 -11.30 16.94
CA SER A 52 20.31 -10.44 15.76
C SER A 52 19.55 -9.11 15.90
N ASN A 53 18.69 -8.96 16.91
CA ASN A 53 17.87 -7.77 17.10
C ASN A 53 18.76 -6.59 17.53
N GLY A 54 18.86 -5.56 16.68
CA GLY A 54 19.74 -4.41 16.91
C GLY A 54 21.23 -4.70 16.66
N ALA A 55 21.60 -5.91 16.23
CA ALA A 55 22.97 -6.22 15.85
C ALA A 55 23.33 -5.53 14.53
N PRO A 56 24.60 -5.12 14.34
CA PRO A 56 25.04 -4.54 13.07
C PRO A 56 24.97 -5.57 11.94
N TRP A 57 24.77 -5.06 10.72
CA TRP A 57 24.63 -5.82 9.49
C TRP A 57 25.52 -5.18 8.42
N SER A 58 26.20 -6.01 7.63
CA SER A 58 26.86 -5.54 6.42
C SER A 58 26.29 -6.14 5.14
N ASP A 59 26.11 -5.26 4.16
CA ASP A 59 25.74 -5.69 2.83
C ASP A 59 26.88 -6.47 2.19
N ASN A 60 26.58 -7.69 1.80
CA ASN A 60 27.51 -8.67 1.23
C ASN A 60 28.77 -8.96 2.08
N GLY A 61 28.71 -8.81 3.40
CA GLY A 61 29.85 -9.11 4.31
C GLY A 61 30.93 -8.03 4.35
N THR A 62 30.70 -6.87 3.73
CA THR A 62 31.73 -5.84 3.46
C THR A 62 32.32 -5.19 4.70
N ALA A 63 31.52 -4.94 5.74
CA ALA A 63 31.97 -4.30 6.98
C ALA A 63 32.54 -5.28 8.03
N LYS A 64 32.52 -6.59 7.75
CA LYS A 64 33.19 -7.65 8.52
C LYS A 64 32.89 -7.63 10.02
N HIS A 65 31.63 -7.43 10.40
CA HIS A 65 31.22 -7.48 11.80
C HIS A 65 31.46 -8.88 12.40
N ALA A 66 31.60 -8.95 13.73
CA ALA A 66 31.71 -10.23 14.43
C ALA A 66 30.49 -11.12 14.16
N GLY A 67 30.74 -12.42 14.00
CA GLY A 67 29.70 -13.44 13.89
C GLY A 67 28.90 -13.57 15.19
N LEU A 68 27.58 -13.71 15.09
CA LEU A 68 26.72 -14.01 16.23
C LEU A 68 26.69 -15.53 16.45
N LEU A 69 27.00 -15.96 17.67
CA LEU A 69 26.93 -17.38 18.04
C LEU A 69 25.51 -17.75 18.50
N PRO A 70 25.00 -18.94 18.12
CA PRO A 70 23.75 -19.47 18.66
C PRO A 70 23.75 -19.71 20.18
N PHE A 71 24.92 -19.94 20.79
CA PHE A 71 25.16 -19.94 22.24
C PHE A 71 26.67 -19.81 22.51
N ALA A 72 27.07 -19.52 23.75
CA ALA A 72 28.47 -19.36 24.13
C ALA A 72 29.25 -20.70 24.08
N ASN A 73 30.55 -20.65 23.80
CA ASN A 73 31.46 -21.80 23.88
C ASN A 73 31.08 -23.00 22.98
N ILE A 74 30.52 -22.76 21.79
CA ILE A 74 30.30 -23.82 20.79
C ILE A 74 31.66 -24.46 20.43
N PRO A 75 31.84 -25.78 20.66
CA PRO A 75 33.09 -26.45 20.33
C PRO A 75 33.24 -26.61 18.82
N LYS A 76 34.33 -26.06 18.29
CA LYS A 76 34.62 -26.01 16.85
C LYS A 76 34.58 -27.40 16.20
N GLY A 77 33.96 -27.51 15.03
CA GLY A 77 33.87 -28.75 14.25
C GLY A 77 33.13 -29.93 14.92
N LYS A 78 32.41 -29.71 16.04
CA LYS A 78 31.58 -30.75 16.69
C LYS A 78 30.12 -30.75 16.24
N TYR A 79 29.64 -29.63 15.72
CA TYR A 79 28.27 -29.45 15.27
C TYR A 79 28.24 -28.76 13.92
N PHE A 80 27.30 -29.19 13.08
CA PHE A 80 27.04 -28.62 11.75
C PHE A 80 25.58 -28.22 11.66
N TYR A 81 25.22 -27.37 10.71
CA TYR A 81 23.83 -27.04 10.46
C TYR A 81 23.52 -26.85 9.00
N GLN A 82 22.24 -26.96 8.68
CA GLN A 82 21.64 -26.52 7.43
C GLN A 82 20.37 -25.74 7.76
N VAL A 83 20.09 -24.67 7.01
CA VAL A 83 18.75 -24.06 6.96
C VAL A 83 18.12 -24.40 5.63
N SER A 84 17.19 -25.35 5.60
CA SER A 84 16.44 -25.64 4.38
C SER A 84 15.28 -24.67 4.20
N LEU A 85 15.02 -24.24 2.97
CA LEU A 85 13.84 -23.45 2.61
C LEU A 85 12.87 -24.30 1.77
N ASN A 86 11.57 -24.16 2.04
CA ASN A 86 10.53 -24.85 1.29
C ASN A 86 10.22 -24.18 -0.07
N GLY A 87 9.37 -24.81 -0.88
CA GLY A 87 8.90 -24.24 -2.15
C GLY A 87 9.93 -24.31 -3.29
N ASN A 88 9.83 -23.38 -4.23
CA ASN A 88 10.64 -23.38 -5.46
C ASN A 88 12.14 -23.06 -5.26
N VAL A 89 12.57 -22.76 -4.03
CA VAL A 89 13.97 -22.54 -3.62
C VAL A 89 14.61 -23.77 -2.97
N ALA A 90 13.85 -24.85 -2.73
CA ALA A 90 14.35 -26.06 -2.09
C ALA A 90 15.55 -26.66 -2.84
N GLY A 91 16.60 -27.01 -2.10
CA GLY A 91 17.83 -27.59 -2.65
C GLY A 91 18.72 -26.65 -3.48
N LYS A 92 18.28 -25.43 -3.82
CA LYS A 92 19.12 -24.45 -4.51
C LYS A 92 20.16 -23.88 -3.55
N GLN A 93 21.39 -23.69 -4.01
CA GLN A 93 22.50 -23.12 -3.22
C GLN A 93 23.14 -21.93 -3.98
N GLY A 94 23.93 -21.12 -3.27
CA GLY A 94 24.75 -20.05 -3.84
C GLY A 94 23.97 -19.12 -4.78
N LYS A 95 24.55 -18.84 -5.97
CA LYS A 95 23.94 -17.94 -6.98
C LYS A 95 22.54 -18.36 -7.38
N ALA A 96 22.30 -19.66 -7.60
CA ALA A 96 20.99 -20.16 -8.05
C ALA A 96 19.89 -19.96 -6.98
N LEU A 97 20.25 -19.99 -5.70
CA LEU A 97 19.35 -19.63 -4.61
C LEU A 97 19.12 -18.11 -4.57
N LEU A 98 20.20 -17.31 -4.62
CA LEU A 98 20.10 -15.86 -4.56
C LEU A 98 19.26 -15.28 -5.71
N ASP A 99 19.50 -15.73 -6.93
CA ASP A 99 18.74 -15.32 -8.13
C ASP A 99 17.23 -15.66 -7.96
N GLN A 100 16.90 -16.85 -7.45
CA GLN A 100 15.51 -17.27 -7.23
C GLN A 100 14.85 -16.48 -6.10
N LEU A 101 15.56 -16.18 -5.01
CA LEU A 101 15.05 -15.31 -3.93
C LEU A 101 14.77 -13.89 -4.46
N LYS A 102 15.69 -13.31 -5.24
CA LYS A 102 15.48 -12.00 -5.91
C LYS A 102 14.30 -12.03 -6.88
N ALA A 103 14.14 -13.09 -7.66
CA ALA A 103 13.03 -13.24 -8.60
C ALA A 103 11.66 -13.42 -7.92
N ASN A 104 11.62 -14.15 -6.80
CA ASN A 104 10.41 -14.33 -6.00
C ASN A 104 9.99 -13.02 -5.29
N GLY A 105 10.95 -12.14 -4.97
CA GLY A 105 10.70 -10.86 -4.31
C GLY A 105 10.10 -11.04 -2.91
N THR A 106 9.05 -10.28 -2.60
CA THR A 106 8.32 -10.43 -1.33
C THR A 106 7.65 -11.80 -1.24
N HIS A 107 8.14 -12.66 -0.35
CA HIS A 107 7.69 -14.05 -0.19
C HIS A 107 7.99 -14.58 1.22
N SER A 108 7.07 -15.38 1.76
CA SER A 108 7.26 -16.07 3.05
C SER A 108 7.61 -17.53 2.83
N TYR A 109 8.67 -18.00 3.50
CA TYR A 109 9.14 -19.38 3.49
C TYR A 109 9.04 -19.99 4.88
N THR A 110 8.84 -21.30 4.94
CA THR A 110 9.13 -22.08 6.15
C THR A 110 10.59 -22.49 6.08
N ALA A 111 11.43 -21.86 6.89
CA ALA A 111 12.82 -22.23 7.05
C ALA A 111 12.94 -23.32 8.13
N THR A 112 13.56 -24.45 7.82
CA THR A 112 13.86 -25.49 8.83
C THR A 112 15.35 -25.48 9.13
N VAL A 113 15.69 -25.07 10.35
CA VAL A 113 17.06 -25.19 10.88
C VAL A 113 17.23 -26.60 11.42
N THR A 114 18.18 -27.36 10.87
CA THR A 114 18.60 -28.66 11.38
C THR A 114 20.04 -28.57 11.85
N VAL A 115 20.32 -29.07 13.05
CA VAL A 115 21.66 -29.18 13.63
C VAL A 115 22.07 -30.65 13.70
N TYR A 116 23.26 -30.94 13.22
CA TYR A 116 23.84 -32.27 13.10
C TYR A 116 25.06 -32.43 14.00
N GLY A 117 25.32 -33.64 14.46
CA GLY A 117 26.58 -34.00 15.10
C GLY A 117 27.72 -34.13 14.09
N ALA A 118 28.95 -34.28 14.60
CA ALA A 118 30.11 -34.62 13.79
C ALA A 118 30.39 -36.13 13.80
N THR A 119 30.88 -36.66 12.67
CA THR A 119 31.51 -37.98 12.60
C THR A 119 32.85 -38.00 13.35
N LYS A 120 33.44 -39.18 13.55
CA LYS A 120 34.79 -39.33 14.12
C LYS A 120 35.85 -38.54 13.34
N ASP A 121 35.66 -38.38 12.04
CA ASP A 121 36.57 -37.65 11.13
C ASP A 121 36.29 -36.13 11.08
N GLY A 122 35.41 -35.62 11.95
CA GLY A 122 35.11 -34.19 12.04
C GLY A 122 34.27 -33.62 10.88
N LYS A 123 33.51 -34.47 10.16
CA LYS A 123 32.55 -34.05 9.12
C LYS A 123 31.13 -34.07 9.66
N ALA A 124 30.19 -33.40 8.99
CA ALA A 124 28.78 -33.47 9.36
C ALA A 124 28.23 -34.90 9.24
N ASP A 125 27.57 -35.40 10.28
CA ASP A 125 26.83 -36.66 10.26
C ASP A 125 25.33 -36.37 10.04
N LEU A 126 24.87 -36.53 8.80
CA LEU A 126 23.49 -36.22 8.42
C LEU A 126 22.46 -37.18 9.03
N ASN A 127 22.88 -38.33 9.57
CA ASN A 127 22.01 -39.26 10.28
C ASN A 127 21.88 -38.90 11.76
N ASN A 128 22.85 -38.16 12.31
CA ASN A 128 22.89 -37.73 13.70
C ASN A 128 22.27 -36.33 13.87
N VAL A 129 20.94 -36.25 13.74
CA VAL A 129 20.18 -35.01 13.97
C VAL A 129 20.09 -34.72 15.47
N ILE A 130 20.74 -33.65 15.91
CA ILE A 130 20.78 -33.21 17.31
C ILE A 130 19.54 -32.36 17.66
N ALA A 131 19.10 -31.52 16.74
CA ALA A 131 17.95 -30.64 16.94
C ALA A 131 17.39 -30.11 15.63
N THR A 132 16.08 -29.84 15.61
CA THR A 132 15.38 -29.17 14.51
C THR A 132 14.56 -27.98 15.02
N ARG A 133 14.35 -26.98 14.16
CA ARG A 133 13.41 -25.87 14.43
C ARG A 133 12.89 -25.25 13.13
N GLN A 134 11.58 -25.09 13.04
CA GLN A 134 10.96 -24.27 11.99
C GLN A 134 10.93 -22.79 12.39
N VAL A 135 11.14 -21.92 11.41
CA VAL A 135 11.07 -20.47 11.50
C VAL A 135 10.28 -19.95 10.30
N ASN A 136 9.29 -19.09 10.55
CA ASN A 136 8.62 -18.36 9.48
C ASN A 136 9.54 -17.23 9.00
N LEU A 137 10.02 -17.35 7.76
CA LEU A 137 10.99 -16.42 7.20
C LEU A 137 10.32 -15.56 6.13
N ASN A 138 10.01 -14.32 6.48
CA ASN A 138 9.36 -13.38 5.57
C ASN A 138 10.44 -12.56 4.85
N LEU A 139 10.75 -12.90 3.61
CA LEU A 139 11.55 -12.01 2.78
C LEU A 139 10.64 -10.89 2.30
N ASN A 140 10.94 -9.66 2.70
CA ASN A 140 10.47 -8.50 1.97
C ASN A 140 11.41 -8.36 0.76
N GLY A 141 10.88 -8.31 -0.44
CA GLY A 141 11.63 -7.97 -1.64
C GLY A 141 11.31 -6.54 -2.07
N THR A 142 12.11 -6.01 -3.00
CA THR A 142 11.65 -4.85 -3.77
C THR A 142 10.55 -5.30 -4.73
N THR A 143 9.50 -4.50 -4.87
CA THR A 143 8.38 -4.81 -5.77
C THR A 143 8.84 -4.94 -7.22
N THR A 144 8.47 -6.03 -7.88
CA THR A 144 8.80 -6.28 -9.29
C THR A 144 7.81 -5.60 -10.25
N ALA A 145 8.20 -5.44 -11.51
CA ALA A 145 7.31 -4.90 -12.55
C ALA A 145 6.02 -5.73 -12.72
N ASP A 146 6.12 -7.06 -12.64
CA ASP A 146 4.95 -7.96 -12.72
C ASP A 146 4.04 -7.85 -11.49
N GLN A 147 4.61 -7.66 -10.29
CA GLN A 147 3.82 -7.39 -9.07
C GLN A 147 3.09 -6.05 -9.17
N VAL A 148 3.73 -5.01 -9.71
CA VAL A 148 3.09 -3.71 -9.99
C VAL A 148 1.98 -3.85 -11.04
N LYS A 149 2.24 -4.57 -12.14
CA LYS A 149 1.24 -4.82 -13.20
C LYS A 149 0.03 -5.59 -12.68
N LYS A 150 0.27 -6.63 -11.87
CA LYS A 150 -0.80 -7.37 -11.18
C LYS A 150 -1.56 -6.48 -10.20
N SER A 151 -0.86 -5.66 -9.41
CA SER A 151 -1.48 -4.70 -8.49
C SER A 151 -2.39 -3.70 -9.20
N VAL A 152 -1.99 -3.16 -10.35
CA VAL A 152 -2.84 -2.26 -11.14
C VAL A 152 -4.12 -2.95 -11.61
N ALA A 153 -4.05 -4.21 -12.03
CA ALA A 153 -5.23 -4.99 -12.39
C ALA A 153 -6.12 -5.30 -11.16
N ASP A 154 -5.52 -5.85 -10.10
CA ASP A 154 -6.20 -6.49 -8.97
C ASP A 154 -6.66 -5.50 -7.89
N ASN A 155 -5.92 -4.42 -7.63
CA ASN A 155 -6.14 -3.52 -6.48
C ASN A 155 -6.84 -2.20 -6.85
N ILE A 156 -6.88 -1.83 -8.13
CA ILE A 156 -7.59 -0.64 -8.61
C ILE A 156 -9.01 -1.02 -9.06
N LYS A 157 -10.01 -0.21 -8.72
CA LYS A 157 -11.42 -0.34 -9.12
C LYS A 157 -11.61 0.08 -10.58
N ASP A 158 -12.52 -0.57 -11.29
CA ASP A 158 -12.84 -0.22 -12.69
C ASP A 158 -13.77 1.01 -12.78
N LYS A 159 -14.51 1.30 -11.71
CA LYS A 159 -15.43 2.43 -11.59
C LYS A 159 -15.46 2.96 -10.16
N ILE A 160 -15.58 4.28 -10.00
CA ILE A 160 -15.88 4.93 -8.71
C ILE A 160 -17.00 5.95 -8.86
N ASP A 161 -17.78 6.11 -7.80
CA ASP A 161 -18.73 7.19 -7.58
C ASP A 161 -18.19 8.09 -6.48
N VAL A 162 -17.85 9.33 -6.82
CA VAL A 162 -17.27 10.29 -5.87
C VAL A 162 -18.41 10.99 -5.12
N PRO A 163 -18.41 11.00 -3.78
CA PRO A 163 -19.34 11.80 -2.98
C PRO A 163 -19.27 13.28 -3.37
N ALA A 164 -20.44 13.92 -3.51
CA ALA A 164 -20.50 15.27 -4.04
C ALA A 164 -19.80 16.31 -3.15
N SER A 165 -19.90 16.12 -1.84
CA SER A 165 -19.18 16.90 -0.82
C SER A 165 -17.66 16.93 -1.03
N TYR A 166 -17.05 15.88 -1.59
CA TYR A 166 -15.59 15.85 -1.79
C TYR A 166 -15.15 16.85 -2.86
N LEU A 167 -15.94 17.03 -3.92
CA LEU A 167 -15.67 18.06 -4.94
C LEU A 167 -16.10 19.45 -4.46
N THR A 168 -17.20 19.58 -3.72
CA THR A 168 -17.60 20.85 -3.08
C THR A 168 -16.48 21.36 -2.17
N ASN A 169 -16.01 20.50 -1.26
CA ASN A 169 -15.05 20.83 -0.20
C ASN A 169 -13.61 20.90 -0.71
N ALA A 170 -13.29 20.35 -1.89
CA ALA A 170 -11.97 20.46 -2.48
C ALA A 170 -11.57 21.94 -2.70
N VAL A 171 -10.40 22.35 -2.22
CA VAL A 171 -9.81 23.66 -2.45
C VAL A 171 -8.38 23.51 -2.98
N TYR A 172 -7.88 24.56 -3.61
CA TYR A 172 -6.48 24.67 -3.99
C TYR A 172 -5.83 25.82 -3.19
N PRO A 173 -4.58 25.65 -2.69
CA PRO A 173 -3.75 24.45 -2.76
C PRO A 173 -4.31 23.31 -1.88
N GLY A 174 -4.29 22.08 -2.42
CA GLY A 174 -4.85 20.90 -1.76
C GLY A 174 -4.67 19.60 -2.57
N PRO A 175 -4.81 18.42 -1.93
CA PRO A 175 -4.50 17.11 -2.50
C PRO A 175 -5.48 16.59 -3.56
N PHE A 176 -6.68 17.16 -3.70
CA PHE A 176 -7.77 16.52 -4.46
C PHE A 176 -7.38 16.12 -5.90
N THR A 177 -6.66 16.99 -6.61
CA THR A 177 -6.19 16.79 -7.99
C THR A 177 -4.79 16.19 -8.11
N ALA A 178 -4.16 15.79 -7.00
CA ALA A 178 -2.79 15.25 -7.01
C ALA A 178 -2.70 13.92 -7.76
N GLY A 179 -1.68 13.77 -8.62
CA GLY A 179 -1.52 12.61 -9.50
C GLY A 179 -2.59 12.49 -10.59
N VAL A 180 -3.48 13.47 -10.73
CA VAL A 180 -4.44 13.58 -11.82
C VAL A 180 -3.85 14.52 -12.87
N ASN A 181 -3.70 14.02 -14.10
CA ASN A 181 -2.91 14.61 -15.18
C ASN A 181 -1.41 14.89 -14.86
N GLN A 182 -0.97 14.70 -13.61
CA GLN A 182 0.41 14.85 -13.14
C GLN A 182 1.09 13.50 -12.96
N VAL A 183 2.39 13.40 -13.25
CA VAL A 183 3.20 12.20 -13.00
C VAL A 183 3.91 12.33 -11.65
N ILE A 184 3.52 11.54 -10.65
CA ILE A 184 4.09 11.58 -9.28
C ILE A 184 4.45 10.17 -8.76
N PRO A 185 5.25 10.02 -7.69
CA PRO A 185 5.66 8.70 -7.17
C PRO A 185 4.48 7.79 -6.77
N TYR A 186 4.57 6.50 -7.10
CA TYR A 186 3.46 5.54 -6.99
C TYR A 186 3.12 5.13 -5.54
N GLU A 187 4.08 5.24 -4.62
CA GLU A 187 3.86 5.08 -3.18
C GLU A 187 2.92 6.14 -2.59
N LEU A 188 2.60 7.20 -3.35
CA LEU A 188 1.71 8.29 -2.95
C LEU A 188 0.27 8.15 -3.48
N PHE A 189 -0.02 7.10 -4.26
CA PHE A 189 -1.28 6.93 -5.00
C PHE A 189 -2.55 7.09 -4.15
N GLY A 190 -2.51 6.64 -2.90
CA GLY A 190 -3.63 6.70 -1.96
C GLY A 190 -3.48 7.69 -0.81
N GLY A 191 -2.77 8.81 -1.01
CA GLY A 191 -2.69 9.90 -0.02
C GLY A 191 -4.06 10.46 0.37
N ASP A 192 -4.17 10.97 1.60
CA ASP A 192 -5.45 11.44 2.16
C ASP A 192 -6.03 12.65 1.40
N GLY A 193 -7.34 12.66 1.19
CA GLY A 193 -8.03 13.68 0.40
C GLY A 193 -7.77 13.69 -1.12
N MET A 194 -6.98 12.75 -1.66
CA MET A 194 -6.69 12.64 -3.10
C MET A 194 -7.80 11.89 -3.86
N LEU A 195 -8.22 12.37 -5.04
CA LEU A 195 -9.18 11.65 -5.89
C LEU A 195 -8.70 10.22 -6.23
N THR A 196 -7.40 10.05 -6.42
CA THR A 196 -6.78 8.77 -6.78
C THR A 196 -6.86 7.73 -5.66
N ARG A 197 -6.96 8.15 -4.39
CA ARG A 197 -7.19 7.24 -3.24
C ARG A 197 -8.46 6.42 -3.42
N LEU A 198 -9.52 7.02 -3.93
CA LEU A 198 -10.84 6.38 -4.11
C LEU A 198 -10.79 5.25 -5.15
N LEU A 199 -9.85 5.30 -6.09
CA LEU A 199 -9.63 4.25 -7.09
C LEU A 199 -9.09 2.95 -6.48
N LEU A 200 -8.53 2.96 -5.28
CA LEU A 200 -8.05 1.74 -4.61
C LEU A 200 -9.22 0.95 -4.01
N LYS A 201 -9.24 -0.38 -4.17
CA LYS A 201 -10.18 -1.27 -3.45
C LYS A 201 -10.02 -1.17 -1.93
N SER A 202 -8.81 -0.92 -1.45
CA SER A 202 -8.53 -0.66 -0.02
C SER A 202 -9.11 0.66 0.53
N SER A 203 -9.69 1.53 -0.32
CA SER A 203 -10.39 2.74 0.15
C SER A 203 -11.81 2.47 0.66
N ASP A 204 -12.39 1.30 0.40
CA ASP A 204 -13.74 0.98 0.84
C ASP A 204 -13.79 0.85 2.38
N GLY A 205 -14.43 1.82 3.03
CA GLY A 205 -14.46 1.95 4.49
C GLY A 205 -13.21 2.60 5.12
N ALA A 206 -12.24 3.05 4.30
CA ALA A 206 -11.11 3.83 4.81
C ALA A 206 -11.54 5.26 5.18
N PRO A 207 -10.91 5.88 6.19
CA PRO A 207 -11.20 7.27 6.51
C PRO A 207 -10.77 8.21 5.37
N TRP A 208 -11.48 9.33 5.27
CA TRP A 208 -11.29 10.40 4.29
C TRP A 208 -11.20 11.74 5.02
N SER A 209 -10.37 12.67 4.55
CA SER A 209 -10.48 14.06 4.95
C SER A 209 -10.47 15.05 3.79
N ASP A 210 -11.29 16.08 3.91
CA ASP A 210 -11.39 17.11 2.89
C ASP A 210 -10.10 17.93 2.85
N ASN A 211 -9.43 17.87 1.71
CA ASN A 211 -8.11 18.44 1.47
C ASN A 211 -6.98 17.89 2.38
N GLY A 212 -7.10 16.64 2.86
CA GLY A 212 -6.04 16.02 3.65
C GLY A 212 -5.88 16.59 5.07
N LYS A 213 -6.83 17.41 5.54
CA LYS A 213 -6.77 18.12 6.83
C LYS A 213 -6.62 17.22 8.06
N ALA A 214 -7.17 16.01 8.05
CA ALA A 214 -7.03 15.06 9.16
C ALA A 214 -5.76 14.20 9.06
N ASN A 215 -5.02 14.32 7.94
CA ASN A 215 -3.74 13.68 7.71
C ASN A 215 -3.74 12.16 7.97
N HIS A 216 -4.75 11.45 7.44
CA HIS A 216 -4.81 10.00 7.56
C HIS A 216 -3.64 9.34 6.83
N ALA A 217 -3.23 8.16 7.31
CA ALA A 217 -2.20 7.37 6.63
C ALA A 217 -2.56 7.10 5.15
N GLY A 218 -1.53 7.15 4.29
CA GLY A 218 -1.67 6.84 2.88
C GLY A 218 -2.01 5.37 2.67
N LEU A 219 -2.93 5.09 1.75
CA LEU A 219 -3.21 3.73 1.29
C LEU A 219 -2.21 3.37 0.19
N LEU A 220 -1.44 2.31 0.39
CA LEU A 220 -0.54 1.81 -0.65
C LEU A 220 -1.34 1.02 -1.70
N PRO A 221 -1.07 1.20 -3.00
CA PRO A 221 -1.60 0.31 -4.02
C PRO A 221 -0.96 -1.09 -3.94
N LEU A 222 0.29 -1.16 -3.49
CA LEU A 222 1.08 -2.39 -3.37
C LEU A 222 2.00 -2.33 -2.13
N VAL A 223 2.04 -3.42 -1.37
CA VAL A 223 2.95 -3.63 -0.22
C VAL A 223 4.40 -3.73 -0.71
N GLY A 224 5.34 -3.12 0.01
CA GLY A 224 6.77 -3.17 -0.33
C GLY A 224 7.22 -2.25 -1.48
N LEU A 225 6.42 -1.28 -1.89
CA LEU A 225 6.85 -0.26 -2.85
C LEU A 225 8.06 0.52 -2.32
N GLU A 226 9.15 0.45 -3.08
CA GLU A 226 10.36 1.24 -2.85
C GLU A 226 10.15 2.69 -3.32
N LYS A 227 10.59 3.67 -2.52
CA LYS A 227 10.37 5.09 -2.75
C LYS A 227 10.99 5.55 -4.07
N GLY A 228 10.23 6.23 -4.93
CA GLY A 228 10.70 6.73 -6.23
C GLY A 228 11.06 5.64 -7.25
N LYS A 229 10.74 4.37 -7.01
CA LYS A 229 11.03 3.24 -7.91
C LYS A 229 10.00 3.11 -9.04
N TYR A 230 8.78 3.59 -8.78
CA TYR A 230 7.65 3.61 -9.71
C TYR A 230 6.93 4.96 -9.62
N PHE A 231 6.36 5.40 -10.73
CA PHE A 231 5.61 6.66 -10.84
C PHE A 231 4.25 6.39 -11.48
N TYR A 232 3.28 7.27 -11.29
CA TYR A 232 1.96 7.12 -11.90
C TYR A 232 1.34 8.45 -12.32
N GLN A 233 0.37 8.35 -13.21
CA GLN A 233 -0.55 9.41 -13.60
C GLN A 233 -1.96 8.83 -13.74
N VAL A 234 -2.99 9.61 -13.41
CA VAL A 234 -4.38 9.36 -13.80
C VAL A 234 -4.80 10.43 -14.79
N ALA A 235 -4.80 10.11 -16.07
CA ALA A 235 -5.20 11.03 -17.13
C ALA A 235 -6.73 11.11 -17.21
N LEU A 236 -7.32 12.31 -17.11
CA LEU A 236 -8.76 12.55 -17.33
C LEU A 236 -9.02 13.07 -18.75
N ASN A 237 -9.77 12.29 -19.53
CA ASN A 237 -10.10 12.62 -20.91
C ASN A 237 -11.13 13.77 -21.02
N GLY A 238 -11.16 14.43 -22.18
CA GLY A 238 -12.13 15.50 -22.48
C GLY A 238 -11.60 16.89 -22.16
N ASN A 239 -12.46 17.80 -21.71
CA ASN A 239 -12.09 19.21 -21.44
C ASN A 239 -11.14 19.40 -20.23
N THR A 240 -10.84 18.34 -19.49
CA THR A 240 -9.83 18.27 -18.44
C THR A 240 -8.42 17.93 -18.93
N THR A 241 -8.26 17.51 -20.19
CA THR A 241 -6.97 17.03 -20.73
C THR A 241 -5.89 18.11 -20.59
N GLY A 242 -4.74 17.77 -20.01
CA GLY A 242 -3.61 18.69 -19.83
C GLY A 242 -3.81 19.80 -18.80
N LYS A 243 -4.97 19.84 -18.10
CA LYS A 243 -5.17 20.74 -16.96
C LYS A 243 -4.66 20.06 -15.69
N GLU A 244 -3.96 20.82 -14.85
CA GLU A 244 -3.46 20.37 -13.55
C GLU A 244 -3.90 21.34 -12.44
N ASN A 245 -3.74 20.94 -11.19
CA ASN A 245 -3.81 21.83 -10.03
C ASN A 245 -5.11 22.68 -10.00
N GLN A 246 -5.03 23.98 -9.71
CA GLN A 246 -6.16 24.91 -9.70
C GLN A 246 -7.01 24.82 -10.98
N ALA A 247 -6.36 24.86 -12.16
CA ALA A 247 -7.04 24.87 -13.45
C ALA A 247 -7.81 23.57 -13.73
N LEU A 248 -7.36 22.44 -13.17
CA LEU A 248 -8.12 21.20 -13.18
C LEU A 248 -9.29 21.26 -12.20
N LEU A 249 -9.06 21.67 -10.96
CA LEU A 249 -10.10 21.74 -9.93
C LEU A 249 -11.27 22.63 -10.38
N ASP A 250 -10.98 23.80 -10.94
CA ASP A 250 -12.00 24.72 -11.45
C ASP A 250 -12.79 24.10 -12.62
N GLN A 251 -12.12 23.37 -13.51
CA GLN A 251 -12.80 22.66 -14.60
C GLN A 251 -13.72 21.54 -14.08
N LEU A 252 -13.30 20.79 -13.06
CA LEU A 252 -14.13 19.76 -12.43
C LEU A 252 -15.35 20.39 -11.75
N LYS A 253 -15.18 21.50 -11.01
CA LYS A 253 -16.29 22.24 -10.38
C LYS A 253 -17.25 22.83 -11.41
N ALA A 254 -16.74 23.40 -12.51
CA ALA A 254 -17.55 23.96 -13.60
C ALA A 254 -18.33 22.88 -14.37
N ASN A 255 -17.75 21.69 -14.56
CA ASN A 255 -18.46 20.56 -15.19
C ASN A 255 -19.54 19.95 -14.28
N GLY A 256 -19.39 20.06 -12.95
CA GLY A 256 -20.36 19.57 -11.97
C GLY A 256 -20.54 18.05 -11.99
N THR A 257 -21.77 17.58 -12.10
CA THR A 257 -22.07 16.14 -12.22
C THR A 257 -21.63 15.64 -13.60
N HIS A 258 -20.55 14.86 -13.66
CA HIS A 258 -19.96 14.41 -14.91
C HIS A 258 -19.27 13.04 -14.76
N SER A 259 -19.31 12.23 -15.82
CA SER A 259 -18.67 10.90 -15.87
C SER A 259 -17.45 10.93 -16.78
N TYR A 260 -16.26 10.85 -16.19
CA TYR A 260 -14.99 10.84 -16.91
C TYR A 260 -14.53 9.42 -17.19
N LYS A 261 -14.11 9.15 -18.43
CA LYS A 261 -13.17 8.05 -18.72
C LYS A 261 -11.77 8.52 -18.35
N ALA A 262 -11.07 7.72 -17.56
CA ALA A 262 -9.73 8.00 -17.11
C ALA A 262 -8.79 6.83 -17.38
N THR A 263 -7.50 7.11 -17.57
CA THR A 263 -6.47 6.08 -17.72
C THR A 263 -5.48 6.22 -16.57
N VAL A 264 -5.38 5.18 -15.74
CA VAL A 264 -4.26 5.03 -14.81
C VAL A 264 -3.09 4.44 -15.58
N THR A 265 -1.93 5.10 -15.55
CA THR A 265 -0.68 4.57 -16.09
C THR A 265 0.37 4.54 -14.99
N VAL A 266 1.10 3.42 -14.89
CA VAL A 266 2.25 3.27 -13.98
C VAL A 266 3.52 3.08 -14.80
N TYR A 267 4.54 3.85 -14.44
CA TYR A 267 5.83 3.96 -15.10
C TYR A 267 6.95 3.45 -14.19
N GLY A 268 8.03 2.94 -14.78
CA GLY A 268 9.28 2.71 -14.09
C GLY A 268 10.02 4.02 -13.79
N ALA A 269 11.07 3.93 -12.96
CA ALA A 269 12.02 5.02 -12.76
C ALA A 269 13.23 4.91 -13.72
N THR A 270 13.80 6.06 -14.10
CA THR A 270 15.13 6.17 -14.70
C THR A 270 16.21 5.85 -13.65
N LYS A 271 17.46 5.70 -14.10
CA LYS A 271 18.62 5.54 -13.19
C LYS A 271 18.81 6.71 -12.22
N ASP A 272 18.32 7.89 -12.60
CA ASP A 272 18.40 9.13 -11.81
C ASP A 272 17.21 9.31 -10.85
N GLY A 273 16.35 8.29 -10.70
CA GLY A 273 15.21 8.33 -9.77
C GLY A 273 14.05 9.23 -10.22
N LYS A 274 13.92 9.51 -11.52
CA LYS A 274 12.79 10.26 -12.11
C LYS A 274 11.85 9.31 -12.86
N ALA A 275 10.63 9.74 -13.16
CA ALA A 275 9.70 8.96 -13.98
C ALA A 275 10.26 8.72 -15.40
N ASP A 276 10.27 7.47 -15.86
CA ASP A 276 10.56 7.12 -17.25
C ASP A 276 9.25 6.90 -18.02
N LEU A 277 8.84 7.94 -18.75
CA LEU A 277 7.58 7.94 -19.50
C LEU A 277 7.55 6.92 -20.66
N ASN A 278 8.71 6.39 -21.08
CA ASN A 278 8.79 5.34 -22.09
C ASN A 278 8.67 3.94 -21.48
N ASN A 279 8.93 3.79 -20.18
CA ASN A 279 8.90 2.53 -19.45
C ASN A 279 7.53 2.33 -18.78
N VAL A 280 6.49 2.11 -19.61
CA VAL A 280 5.13 1.81 -19.13
C VAL A 280 5.07 0.39 -18.58
N ILE A 281 4.84 0.26 -17.27
CA ILE A 281 4.73 -1.02 -16.56
C ILE A 281 3.30 -1.57 -16.68
N ALA A 282 2.31 -0.70 -16.56
CA ALA A 282 0.90 -1.07 -16.58
C ALA A 282 -0.01 0.10 -16.93
N THR A 283 -1.14 -0.21 -17.55
CA THR A 283 -2.24 0.73 -17.82
C THR A 283 -3.57 0.11 -17.38
N LYS A 284 -4.51 0.95 -16.93
CA LYS A 284 -5.88 0.55 -16.62
C LYS A 284 -6.86 1.68 -16.91
N SER A 285 -7.85 1.41 -17.75
CA SER A 285 -9.00 2.30 -17.94
C SER A 285 -9.96 2.21 -16.76
N VAL A 286 -10.40 3.35 -16.24
CA VAL A 286 -11.36 3.45 -15.13
C VAL A 286 -12.43 4.51 -15.43
N THR A 287 -13.59 4.39 -14.81
CA THR A 287 -14.68 5.38 -14.91
C THR A 287 -14.84 6.13 -13.59
N ILE A 288 -14.80 7.46 -13.63
CA ILE A 288 -14.93 8.33 -12.45
C ILE A 288 -16.19 9.17 -12.61
N ASN A 289 -17.23 8.90 -11.81
CA ASN A 289 -18.43 9.74 -11.77
C ASN A 289 -18.24 10.77 -10.65
N LEU A 290 -18.03 12.02 -11.03
CA LEU A 290 -18.16 13.16 -10.12
C LEU A 290 -19.64 13.54 -10.03
N LYS A 291 -20.08 13.85 -8.82
CA LYS A 291 -21.41 14.40 -8.54
C LYS A 291 -21.23 15.81 -8.02
N ALA A 292 -22.03 16.75 -8.52
CA ALA A 292 -22.22 18.03 -7.85
C ALA A 292 -23.38 17.92 -6.86
N GLU A 293 -23.30 18.66 -5.77
CA GLU A 293 -24.47 18.90 -4.93
C GLU A 293 -25.43 19.77 -5.73
N LYS A 294 -26.72 19.36 -5.78
CA LYS A 294 -27.75 20.29 -6.25
C LYS A 294 -27.77 21.45 -5.26
N LYS A 295 -27.41 22.65 -5.71
CA LYS A 295 -27.82 23.85 -4.98
C LYS A 295 -29.34 23.81 -4.89
N ALA A 296 -29.87 23.90 -3.68
CA ALA A 296 -31.28 24.24 -3.53
C ALA A 296 -31.45 25.66 -4.07
N ASP A 297 -32.32 25.86 -5.05
CA ASP A 297 -32.63 27.19 -5.55
C ASP A 297 -33.35 27.95 -4.43
N SER A 298 -32.64 28.87 -3.76
CA SER A 298 -33.17 29.76 -2.73
C SER A 298 -34.07 30.85 -3.30
N ASN A 299 -34.94 30.50 -4.25
CA ASN A 299 -35.95 31.35 -4.87
C ASN A 299 -37.37 30.77 -4.65
N GLY A 300 -37.64 30.38 -3.40
CA GLY A 300 -39.01 30.15 -2.91
C GLY A 300 -39.67 31.48 -2.54
N GLN A 301 -40.02 32.32 -3.52
CA GLN A 301 -40.97 33.40 -3.27
C GLN A 301 -42.32 32.77 -2.89
N SER A 302 -42.69 32.89 -1.62
CA SER A 302 -44.02 32.53 -1.14
C SER A 302 -45.04 33.53 -1.67
N GLN A 303 -45.59 33.25 -2.86
CA GLN A 303 -46.83 33.90 -3.30
C GLN A 303 -47.99 33.37 -2.46
N GLN A 304 -48.73 34.29 -1.85
CA GLN A 304 -50.05 34.01 -1.30
C GLN A 304 -51.00 33.73 -2.46
N ASP A 305 -51.75 32.63 -2.37
CA ASP A 305 -53.03 32.51 -3.06
C ASP A 305 -54.13 32.22 -2.04
N GLN A 306 -55.08 33.15 -1.96
CA GLN A 306 -56.36 32.95 -1.30
C GLN A 306 -57.41 32.63 -2.37
N ASN A 307 -58.03 31.43 -2.33
CA ASN A 307 -59.50 31.32 -2.35
C ASN A 307 -59.99 29.86 -2.22
N GLY A 308 -61.27 29.69 -1.89
CA GLY A 308 -62.01 28.43 -2.11
C GLY A 308 -62.61 27.80 -0.84
N GLN A 309 -63.84 28.18 -0.52
CA GLN A 309 -64.61 27.64 0.60
C GLN A 309 -65.13 26.22 0.34
N ALA A 310 -65.21 25.40 1.39
CA ALA A 310 -66.32 24.45 1.57
C ALA A 310 -66.62 24.29 3.07
N GLN A 311 -67.91 24.34 3.43
CA GLN A 311 -68.37 24.36 4.82
C GLN A 311 -68.50 22.95 5.40
N ASN A 312 -68.28 22.78 6.70
CA ASN A 312 -69.29 22.09 7.51
C ASN A 312 -69.34 22.59 8.96
N GLN A 313 -70.53 22.54 9.53
CA GLN A 313 -70.90 22.92 10.89
C GLN A 313 -70.69 21.69 11.81
N GLY A 314 -70.48 21.78 13.14
CA GLY A 314 -70.34 22.92 14.04
C GLY A 314 -70.63 22.47 15.50
N LYS A 315 -70.01 23.10 16.51
CA LYS A 315 -70.52 23.22 17.91
C LYS A 315 -69.58 24.04 18.80
N LYS A 316 -70.12 25.03 19.52
CA LYS A 316 -69.58 25.57 20.79
C LYS A 316 -69.92 24.57 21.94
N ALA A 317 -69.39 24.61 23.17
CA ALA A 317 -68.86 25.72 23.99
C ALA A 317 -67.93 25.21 25.13
N ASP A 318 -67.05 26.01 25.78
CA ASP A 318 -66.37 27.25 25.36
C ASP A 318 -65.07 27.53 26.19
N HIS A 319 -65.10 27.61 27.53
CA HIS A 319 -63.92 27.87 28.41
C HIS A 319 -64.01 27.20 29.80
N ASP A 320 -62.90 26.61 30.27
CA ASP A 320 -62.31 26.94 31.58
C ASP A 320 -60.78 26.74 31.51
N GLY A 321 -60.02 27.50 32.30
CA GLY A 321 -58.57 27.53 32.24
C GLY A 321 -57.90 26.94 33.48
N SER A 322 -56.80 26.22 33.29
CA SER A 322 -55.77 26.05 34.32
C SER A 322 -54.41 25.78 33.70
N LYS A 323 -53.43 26.60 34.09
CA LYS A 323 -52.01 26.38 33.79
C LYS A 323 -51.50 25.24 34.67
N HIS A 324 -50.67 24.34 34.14
CA HIS A 324 -49.39 23.97 34.77
C HIS A 324 -48.51 23.16 33.79
N SER A 325 -47.19 23.25 34.00
CA SER A 325 -46.12 22.47 33.35
C SER A 325 -46.33 20.94 33.45
N ASN A 326 -45.75 20.08 32.59
CA ASN A 326 -44.36 20.13 32.10
C ASN A 326 -44.12 19.27 30.83
N LYS A 327 -42.96 19.48 30.15
CA LYS A 327 -42.35 18.53 29.19
C LYS A 327 -42.21 17.14 29.85
N GLY A 328 -42.24 15.99 29.16
CA GLY A 328 -42.28 15.70 27.71
C GLY A 328 -41.25 14.60 27.37
N GLY A 329 -41.58 13.65 26.47
CA GLY A 329 -40.60 12.69 25.91
C GLY A 329 -40.93 11.19 26.05
N THR A 330 -41.72 10.67 25.10
CA THR A 330 -41.82 9.24 24.74
C THR A 330 -40.87 8.93 23.55
N PRO A 331 -40.73 7.67 23.09
CA PRO A 331 -40.75 6.37 23.78
C PRO A 331 -39.47 5.54 23.47
N SER A 332 -39.38 4.29 23.98
CA SER A 332 -38.38 3.31 23.53
C SER A 332 -38.97 1.91 23.36
N ALA A 333 -38.32 1.13 22.48
CA ALA A 333 -38.44 -0.31 22.26
C ALA A 333 -39.79 -0.91 21.79
N THR A 334 -39.80 -1.37 20.53
CA THR A 334 -40.29 -2.73 20.22
C THR A 334 -39.37 -3.39 19.19
N THR A 335 -38.78 -4.52 19.54
CA THR A 335 -38.00 -5.38 18.63
C THR A 335 -38.90 -6.42 17.98
N SER A 336 -38.65 -6.74 16.71
CA SER A 336 -39.17 -7.97 16.07
C SER A 336 -38.15 -8.57 15.09
N LYS A 337 -38.30 -9.87 14.82
CA LYS A 337 -37.26 -10.75 14.27
C LYS A 337 -37.21 -10.72 12.73
N GLY A 338 -36.02 -10.94 12.15
CA GLY A 338 -35.86 -11.19 10.71
C GLY A 338 -34.48 -11.78 10.36
N GLY A 339 -34.45 -13.01 9.85
CA GLY A 339 -33.25 -13.85 9.74
C GLY A 339 -32.05 -13.28 8.97
N GLN A 340 -30.84 -13.50 9.51
CA GLN A 340 -29.59 -13.28 8.79
C GLN A 340 -29.25 -14.46 7.89
N ALA A 341 -29.30 -14.25 6.58
CA ALA A 341 -28.62 -15.11 5.62
C ALA A 341 -27.09 -14.93 5.76
N ARG A 342 -26.35 -16.02 6.01
CA ARG A 342 -24.88 -16.01 6.06
C ARG A 342 -24.30 -15.84 4.64
N ALA A 343 -24.08 -14.60 4.24
CA ALA A 343 -23.20 -14.29 3.12
C ALA A 343 -21.75 -14.32 3.59
N SER A 344 -20.98 -15.32 3.14
CA SER A 344 -19.56 -15.50 3.46
C SER A 344 -18.70 -14.36 2.89
N LYS A 345 -18.58 -13.25 3.62
CA LYS A 345 -17.57 -12.22 3.33
C LYS A 345 -16.17 -12.83 3.50
N LYS A 346 -15.57 -13.24 2.39
CA LYS A 346 -14.14 -13.54 2.29
C LYS A 346 -13.39 -12.25 2.59
N SER A 347 -12.98 -12.06 3.86
CA SER A 347 -12.22 -10.90 4.29
C SER A 347 -10.91 -10.84 3.53
N LEU A 348 -10.73 -9.79 2.72
CA LEU A 348 -9.44 -9.46 2.14
C LEU A 348 -8.43 -9.26 3.29
N PRO A 349 -7.16 -9.70 3.13
CA PRO A 349 -6.16 -9.50 4.16
C PRO A 349 -5.96 -8.00 4.40
N ASN A 350 -6.21 -7.57 5.64
CA ASN A 350 -5.94 -6.21 6.06
C ASN A 350 -4.41 -6.01 6.09
N THR A 351 -3.85 -5.44 5.04
CA THR A 351 -2.40 -5.22 4.90
C THR A 351 -1.96 -4.12 5.86
N GLY A 352 -1.62 -4.50 7.09
CA GLY A 352 -1.29 -3.60 8.21
C GLY A 352 -0.06 -2.69 8.03
N GLN A 353 0.50 -2.58 6.83
CA GLN A 353 1.58 -1.66 6.49
C GLN A 353 1.00 -0.26 6.25
N LYS A 354 0.87 0.53 7.32
CA LYS A 354 0.53 1.95 7.21
C LYS A 354 1.67 2.68 6.49
N SER A 355 1.41 3.34 5.37
CA SER A 355 2.35 4.32 4.85
C SER A 355 2.36 5.54 5.77
N SER A 356 3.50 5.81 6.39
CA SER A 356 3.73 7.03 7.20
C SER A 356 3.94 8.27 6.33
N LEU A 357 3.82 8.15 5.00
CA LEU A 357 3.90 9.26 4.05
C LEU A 357 2.62 10.10 4.08
N ALA A 358 2.52 10.94 5.09
CA ALA A 358 1.65 12.11 5.12
C ALA A 358 2.05 13.08 4.00
N LEU A 359 1.19 13.27 2.99
CA LEU A 359 1.38 14.35 2.01
C LEU A 359 0.88 15.66 2.60
N THR A 360 1.80 16.49 3.07
CA THR A 360 1.49 17.86 3.44
C THR A 360 1.26 18.70 2.18
N VAL A 361 0.46 19.76 2.30
CA VAL A 361 0.13 20.67 1.18
C VAL A 361 1.39 21.26 0.53
N LEU A 362 2.47 21.49 1.30
CA LEU A 362 3.76 21.96 0.77
C LEU A 362 4.51 20.87 -0.02
N GLY A 363 4.42 19.60 0.38
CA GLY A 363 5.08 18.48 -0.31
C GLY A 363 4.53 18.24 -1.72
N LEU A 364 3.23 18.51 -1.93
CA LEU A 364 2.57 18.46 -3.23
C LEU A 364 3.12 19.51 -4.21
N LEU A 365 3.24 20.75 -3.76
CA LEU A 365 3.76 21.86 -4.57
C LEU A 365 5.22 21.59 -5.00
N GLY A 366 6.05 21.07 -4.10
CA GLY A 366 7.45 20.72 -4.39
C GLY A 366 7.62 19.62 -5.45
N LEU A 367 6.70 18.65 -5.52
CA LEU A 367 6.73 17.61 -6.57
C LEU A 367 6.29 18.14 -7.94
N SER A 368 5.31 19.05 -7.98
CA SER A 368 4.78 19.60 -9.23
C SER A 368 5.76 20.49 -10.02
N ALA A 369 6.75 21.08 -9.34
CA ALA A 369 7.71 22.00 -9.97
C ALA A 369 8.76 21.31 -10.89
N ALA A 370 8.87 19.98 -10.84
CA ALA A 370 9.94 19.25 -11.53
C ALA A 370 9.60 18.82 -12.99
N ALA A 371 8.40 19.12 -13.48
CA ALA A 371 7.82 18.50 -14.68
C ALA A 371 7.71 19.39 -15.93
N ILE A 372 8.43 20.53 -16.01
CA ILE A 372 8.41 21.42 -17.18
C ILE A 372 9.78 21.48 -17.87
N LEU A 373 10.02 20.58 -18.85
CA LEU A 373 10.99 20.79 -19.95
C LEU A 373 10.98 19.64 -20.98
N ALA A 374 9.96 19.56 -21.84
CA ALA A 374 10.04 19.00 -23.19
C ALA A 374 8.68 19.10 -23.94
N LEU A 375 8.45 20.16 -24.72
CA LEU A 375 7.51 20.16 -25.87
C LEU A 375 7.53 21.49 -26.67
N VAL A 376 8.71 21.93 -27.15
CA VAL A 376 8.80 22.91 -28.25
C VAL A 376 9.78 22.39 -29.30
N GLY A 377 9.25 21.72 -30.33
CA GLY A 377 9.99 21.16 -31.46
C GLY A 377 9.24 21.42 -32.77
N MET A 378 8.98 22.69 -33.08
CA MET A 378 8.22 23.06 -34.27
C MET A 378 8.99 22.77 -35.57
N LYS A 379 8.37 21.95 -36.43
CA LYS A 379 8.31 22.10 -37.89
C LYS A 379 9.58 22.63 -38.59
N ARG A 380 10.45 21.72 -39.04
CA ARG A 380 11.23 22.00 -40.25
C ARG A 380 10.28 22.04 -41.44
N ARG A 381 10.22 23.17 -42.14
CA ARG A 381 9.68 23.26 -43.50
C ARG A 381 10.77 22.82 -44.47
N GLU A 382 10.41 21.98 -45.43
CA GLU A 382 11.16 21.87 -46.68
C GLU A 382 11.05 23.19 -47.46
N LYS A 383 12.13 23.60 -48.16
CA LYS A 383 12.13 23.76 -49.63
C LYS A 383 13.48 24.28 -50.15
N LYS A 384 13.92 23.63 -51.23
CA LYS A 384 15.03 23.95 -52.16
C LYS A 384 16.43 23.93 -51.56
#